data_AF-A0A2A5IKE8-F1
#
_entry.id   AF-A0A2A5IKE8-F1
#
_cell.length_a   1.000
_cell.length_b   1.000
_cell.length_c   1.000
_cell.angle_alpha   90.00
_cell.angle_beta   90.00
_cell.angle_gamma   90.00
#
_symmetry.space_group_name_H-M   'P 1'
#
loop_
_entity.id
_entity.type
_entity.pdbx_description
1 polymer ?
#
loop_
_entity_poly.entity_id
_entity_poly.type
_entity_poly.pdbx_seq_one_letter_code
_entity_poly.pdbx_strand_id
1 'polypeptide(L)'
;MGRDSFGKKLLTMTQIAKQLSLAESTARFYRDRFENYIPSVGEGRKKRYKPETIEVLRFIAEGFNRNLTATDIEEGLSRMIARNTEFEEVTATAQQQSKNDPNHYALQLQIAIEQMSTAMQVIGNQKEEIAELRKHVAMIENKQQEQQEYINTKLEERDQMLMESIRGIQDIKTVNTSIDKFEAKSHSHNNKAVIDKFSEQNGSLIYGCSKVAKMH
;
A
#
# COMPACT_ATOMS: atom_id res chain seq x y z
N MET A 1 36.24 9.39 -7.89
CA MET A 1 35.27 10.40 -8.40
C MET A 1 35.05 11.45 -7.31
N GLY A 2 35.07 12.73 -7.72
CA GLY A 2 35.39 13.90 -6.88
C GLY A 2 34.39 14.21 -5.76
N ARG A 3 34.93 14.47 -4.57
CA ARG A 3 34.25 15.21 -3.51
C ARG A 3 34.50 16.69 -3.79
N ASP A 4 33.68 17.27 -4.65
CA ASP A 4 33.83 18.65 -5.09
C ASP A 4 33.37 19.61 -3.98
N SER A 5 34.36 20.27 -3.37
CA SER A 5 34.34 21.65 -2.88
C SER A 5 32.97 22.30 -2.59
N PHE A 6 32.39 22.06 -1.41
CA PHE A 6 31.31 22.91 -0.83
C PHE A 6 31.86 24.25 -0.29
N GLY A 7 32.79 24.87 -1.03
CA GLY A 7 33.33 26.18 -0.70
C GLY A 7 32.51 27.29 -1.34
N LYS A 8 31.64 27.94 -0.57
CA LYS A 8 31.09 29.29 -0.80
C LYS A 8 30.46 29.57 -2.18
N LYS A 9 29.78 28.60 -2.82
CA LYS A 9 28.96 28.88 -4.01
C LYS A 9 27.49 29.02 -3.63
N LEU A 10 26.99 30.24 -3.76
CA LEU A 10 25.58 30.57 -3.63
C LEU A 10 24.78 29.84 -4.73
N LEU A 11 23.87 28.97 -4.34
CA LEU A 11 23.09 28.11 -5.23
C LEU A 11 21.71 28.72 -5.50
N THR A 12 21.17 28.40 -6.68
CA THR A 12 19.75 28.68 -7.00
C THR A 12 18.88 27.50 -6.57
N MET A 13 17.59 27.76 -6.31
CA MET A 13 16.64 26.70 -5.93
C MET A 13 16.59 25.58 -6.98
N THR A 14 16.69 25.93 -8.27
CA THR A 14 16.75 24.96 -9.38
C THR A 14 17.99 24.07 -9.31
N GLN A 15 19.14 24.60 -8.89
CA GLN A 15 20.36 23.80 -8.72
C GLN A 15 20.23 22.84 -7.53
N ILE A 16 19.66 23.30 -6.43
CA ILE A 16 19.44 22.48 -5.23
C ILE A 16 18.43 21.36 -5.53
N ALA A 17 17.33 21.67 -6.23
CA ALA A 17 16.35 20.68 -6.65
C ALA A 17 16.97 19.57 -7.52
N LYS A 18 17.82 19.95 -8.50
CA LYS A 18 18.56 18.99 -9.32
C LYS A 18 19.51 18.11 -8.49
N GLN A 19 20.19 18.68 -7.52
CA GLN A 19 21.14 17.95 -6.68
C GLN A 19 20.44 16.95 -5.74
N LEU A 20 19.24 17.28 -5.27
CA LEU A 20 18.43 16.40 -4.42
C LEU A 20 17.50 15.45 -5.22
N SER A 21 17.55 15.49 -6.55
CA SER A 21 16.62 14.75 -7.43
C SER A 21 15.14 15.03 -7.11
N LEU A 22 14.81 16.27 -6.72
CA LEU A 22 13.46 16.71 -6.40
C LEU A 22 12.87 17.55 -7.56
N ALA A 23 11.55 17.48 -7.73
CA ALA A 23 10.85 18.39 -8.62
C ALA A 23 11.00 19.84 -8.14
N GLU A 24 11.16 20.78 -9.08
CA GLU A 24 11.38 22.20 -8.75
C GLU A 24 10.18 22.81 -8.01
N SER A 25 8.96 22.36 -8.33
CA SER A 25 7.73 22.72 -7.62
C SER A 25 7.78 22.30 -6.15
N THR A 26 8.23 21.07 -5.86
CA THR A 26 8.37 20.55 -4.50
C THR A 26 9.44 21.29 -3.71
N ALA A 27 10.58 21.60 -4.32
CA ALA A 27 11.63 22.37 -3.68
C ALA A 27 11.17 23.81 -3.33
N ARG A 28 10.37 24.45 -4.21
CA ARG A 28 9.74 25.75 -3.91
C ARG A 28 8.69 25.65 -2.81
N PHE A 29 7.90 24.58 -2.80
CA PHE A 29 6.92 24.32 -1.74
C PHE A 29 7.60 24.21 -0.37
N TYR A 30 8.68 23.42 -0.26
CA TYR A 30 9.45 23.33 0.98
C TYR A 30 10.09 24.67 1.36
N ARG A 31 10.58 25.43 0.37
CA ARG A 31 11.09 26.78 0.64
C ARG A 31 10.06 27.68 1.29
N ASP A 32 8.86 27.74 0.72
CA ASP A 32 7.80 28.64 1.21
C ASP A 32 7.26 28.18 2.57
N ARG A 33 7.25 26.87 2.82
CA ARG A 33 6.81 26.30 4.09
C ARG A 33 7.82 26.48 5.22
N PHE A 34 9.12 26.39 4.93
CA PHE A 34 10.20 26.38 5.93
C PHE A 34 11.17 27.56 5.77
N GLU A 35 10.64 28.74 5.39
CA GLU A 35 11.47 29.92 5.07
C GLU A 35 12.40 30.32 6.21
N ASN A 36 11.96 30.18 7.46
CA ASN A 36 12.72 30.52 8.67
C ASN A 36 13.97 29.65 8.89
N TYR A 37 13.99 28.44 8.32
CA TYR A 37 15.06 27.47 8.53
C TYR A 37 16.02 27.36 7.33
N ILE A 38 15.75 28.09 6.25
CA ILE A 38 16.51 27.99 5.00
C ILE A 38 17.51 29.15 4.90
N PRO A 39 18.82 28.87 5.03
CA PRO A 39 19.84 29.91 4.96
C PRO A 39 19.93 30.51 3.56
N SER A 40 19.53 31.76 3.44
CA SER A 40 19.54 32.49 2.17
C SER A 40 20.27 33.82 2.26
N VAL A 41 20.84 34.25 1.14
CA VAL A 41 21.56 35.51 0.97
C VAL A 41 20.88 36.31 -0.14
N GLY A 42 20.54 37.55 0.17
CA GLY A 42 19.86 38.49 -0.74
C GLY A 42 18.33 38.46 -0.66
N GLU A 43 17.71 39.56 -1.07
CA GLU A 43 16.26 39.75 -0.99
C GLU A 43 15.56 39.60 -2.35
N GLY A 44 14.29 39.16 -2.32
CA GLY A 44 13.40 39.11 -3.48
C GLY A 44 13.90 38.21 -4.63
N ARG A 45 13.86 38.72 -5.86
CA ARG A 45 14.17 37.95 -7.09
C ARG A 45 15.63 37.50 -7.21
N LYS A 46 16.54 38.05 -6.40
CA LYS A 46 17.96 37.68 -6.38
C LYS A 46 18.32 36.76 -5.22
N LYS A 47 17.34 36.21 -4.48
CA LYS A 47 17.57 35.26 -3.38
C LYS A 47 18.47 34.12 -3.84
N ARG A 48 19.57 33.92 -3.13
CA ARG A 48 20.49 32.79 -3.30
C ARG A 48 20.52 31.97 -2.03
N TYR A 49 20.80 30.69 -2.16
CA TYR A 49 20.78 29.76 -1.05
C TYR A 49 22.20 29.35 -0.73
N LYS A 50 22.53 29.33 0.55
CA LYS A 50 23.81 28.80 0.98
C LYS A 50 23.81 27.26 0.84
N PRO A 51 24.97 26.60 0.68
CA PRO A 51 25.04 25.15 0.49
C PRO A 51 24.40 24.33 1.63
N GLU A 52 24.32 24.87 2.86
CA GLU A 52 23.66 24.23 4.00
C GLU A 52 22.15 24.02 3.75
N THR A 53 21.56 24.80 2.83
CA THR A 53 20.15 24.64 2.41
C THR A 53 19.89 23.25 1.80
N ILE A 54 20.90 22.63 1.19
CA ILE A 54 20.77 21.27 0.64
C ILE A 54 20.47 20.28 1.77
N GLU A 55 21.10 20.45 2.93
CA GLU A 55 20.93 19.56 4.07
C GLU A 55 19.55 19.73 4.72
N VAL A 56 19.11 20.98 4.85
CA VAL A 56 17.77 21.33 5.35
C VAL A 56 16.69 20.72 4.44
N LEU A 57 16.78 20.90 3.12
CA LEU A 57 15.81 20.35 2.17
C LEU A 57 15.84 18.82 2.12
N ARG A 58 17.02 18.20 2.25
CA ARG A 58 17.17 16.75 2.37
C ARG A 58 16.42 16.22 3.59
N PHE A 59 16.61 16.87 4.75
CA PHE A 59 15.93 16.49 5.98
C PHE A 59 14.40 16.64 5.86
N ILE A 60 13.93 17.74 5.27
CA ILE A 60 12.49 17.95 5.03
C ILE A 60 11.91 16.87 4.12
N ALA A 61 12.59 16.55 3.01
CA ALA A 61 12.13 15.52 2.08
C ALA A 61 12.07 14.13 2.75
N GLU A 62 13.06 13.79 3.56
CA GLU A 62 13.07 12.55 4.34
C GLU A 62 11.95 12.52 5.38
N GLY A 63 11.67 13.64 6.05
CA GLY A 63 10.57 13.76 7.00
C GLY A 63 9.21 13.51 6.37
N PHE A 64 8.94 14.10 5.20
CA PHE A 64 7.71 13.84 4.45
C PHE A 64 7.63 12.39 3.95
N ASN A 65 8.73 11.79 3.50
CA ASN A 65 8.76 10.38 3.12
C ASN A 65 8.46 9.44 4.30
N ARG A 66 8.72 9.89 5.53
CA ARG A 66 8.40 9.17 6.77
C ARG A 66 7.00 9.49 7.32
N ASN A 67 6.17 10.21 6.56
CA ASN A 67 4.84 10.68 6.97
C ASN A 67 4.84 11.55 8.23
N LEU A 68 5.95 12.26 8.52
CA LEU A 68 5.99 13.21 9.62
C LEU A 68 5.16 14.46 9.30
N THR A 69 4.56 15.07 10.32
CA THR A 69 3.83 16.32 10.14
C THR A 69 4.79 17.49 9.98
N ALA A 70 4.32 18.59 9.40
CA ALA A 70 5.15 19.79 9.23
C ALA A 70 5.72 20.28 10.57
N THR A 71 4.94 20.21 11.65
CA THR A 71 5.35 20.58 13.02
C THR A 71 6.48 19.70 13.55
N ASP A 72 6.42 18.38 13.32
CA ASP A 72 7.48 17.46 13.76
C ASP A 72 8.80 17.72 13.01
N ILE A 73 8.69 18.04 11.71
CA ILE A 73 9.84 18.39 10.87
C ILE A 73 10.45 19.72 11.33
N GLU A 74 9.65 20.73 11.67
CA GLU A 74 10.12 22.02 12.22
C GLU A 74 10.88 21.86 13.54
N GLU A 75 10.37 21.00 14.42
CA GLU A 75 11.02 20.70 15.71
C GLU A 75 12.36 19.98 15.50
N GLY A 76 12.42 19.03 14.55
CA GLY A 76 13.65 18.37 14.13
C GLY A 76 14.68 19.34 13.54
N LEU A 77 14.25 20.26 12.67
CA LEU A 77 15.09 21.29 12.07
C LEU A 77 15.63 22.26 13.11
N SER A 78 14.80 22.68 14.07
CA SER A 78 15.20 23.58 15.16
C SER A 78 16.32 22.96 15.99
N ARG A 79 16.19 21.67 16.34
CA ARG A 79 17.25 20.92 17.05
C ARG A 79 18.53 20.76 16.22
N MET A 80 18.39 20.49 14.93
CA MET A 80 19.52 20.29 14.02
C MET A 80 20.32 21.58 13.81
N ILE A 81 19.63 22.71 13.62
CA ILE A 81 20.26 24.02 13.43
C ILE A 81 20.86 24.54 14.74
N ALA A 82 20.15 24.43 15.87
CA ALA A 82 20.69 24.82 17.18
C ALA A 82 21.99 24.07 17.51
N ARG A 83 22.03 22.76 17.25
CA ARG A 83 23.23 21.92 17.45
C ARG A 83 24.40 22.28 16.52
N ASN A 84 24.13 22.82 15.34
CA ASN A 84 25.16 23.25 14.39
C ASN A 84 25.63 24.69 14.63
N THR A 85 24.81 25.56 15.23
CA THR A 85 25.19 26.94 15.62
C THR A 85 26.16 26.97 16.82
N GLU A 86 26.17 25.94 17.67
CA GLU A 86 27.15 25.83 18.78
C GLU A 86 28.62 25.70 18.31
N PHE A 87 28.88 25.54 17.01
CA PHE A 87 30.24 25.41 16.46
C PHE A 87 30.82 26.68 15.81
N GLU A 88 30.09 27.77 15.65
CA GLU A 88 30.64 29.05 15.16
C GLU A 88 30.04 30.28 15.87
N GLU A 89 30.44 30.53 17.12
CA GLU A 89 30.78 31.86 17.67
C GLU A 89 31.04 31.78 19.19
N VAL A 90 32.27 31.46 19.60
CA VAL A 90 32.82 31.96 20.87
C VAL A 90 34.32 32.22 20.71
N THR A 91 34.68 33.24 19.93
CA THR A 91 35.94 33.95 20.14
C THR A 91 35.64 35.30 20.75
N ALA A 92 36.05 35.45 22.02
CA ALA A 92 36.15 36.66 22.82
C ALA A 92 34.84 37.33 23.27
N THR A 93 34.39 36.99 24.48
CA THR A 93 34.44 37.91 25.62
C THR A 93 34.36 37.14 26.94
N ALA A 94 35.15 37.59 27.91
CA ALA A 94 35.30 37.00 29.22
C ALA A 94 34.00 36.96 30.02
N GLN A 95 33.75 35.81 30.67
CA GLN A 95 33.31 35.71 32.07
C GLN A 95 33.39 34.25 32.52
N GLN A 96 34.61 33.81 32.84
CA GLN A 96 34.81 32.70 33.78
C GLN A 96 34.87 33.31 35.18
N GLN A 97 33.80 33.20 35.94
CA GLN A 97 33.81 33.40 37.39
C GLN A 97 32.62 32.69 38.04
N SER A 98 32.89 31.54 38.67
CA SER A 98 32.58 31.25 40.09
C SER A 98 32.74 29.73 40.31
N LYS A 99 33.95 29.28 40.67
CA LYS A 99 34.38 28.90 42.04
C LYS A 99 33.67 27.67 42.60
N ASN A 100 34.48 26.65 42.88
CA ASN A 100 34.16 25.43 43.61
C ASN A 100 33.51 25.72 44.97
N ASP A 101 32.18 25.87 44.99
CA ASP A 101 31.38 25.83 46.20
C ASP A 101 30.89 24.37 46.38
N PRO A 102 31.18 23.70 47.51
CA PRO A 102 30.65 22.35 47.79
C PRO A 102 29.14 22.24 47.60
N ASN A 103 28.41 23.36 47.73
CA ASN A 103 26.99 23.47 47.49
C ASN A 103 26.58 23.33 46.01
N HIS A 104 27.48 23.63 45.06
CA HIS A 104 27.18 23.54 43.62
C HIS A 104 27.11 22.09 43.14
N TYR A 105 27.98 21.22 43.64
CA TYR A 105 27.91 19.78 43.37
C TYR A 105 26.64 19.17 43.97
N ALA A 106 26.28 19.57 45.19
CA ALA A 106 25.04 19.12 45.83
C ALA A 106 23.78 19.55 45.05
N LEU A 107 23.76 20.79 44.56
CA LEU A 107 22.67 21.30 43.71
C LEU A 107 22.60 20.57 42.36
N GLN A 108 23.75 20.31 41.72
CA GLN A 108 23.82 19.56 40.47
C GLN A 108 23.33 18.12 40.63
N LEU A 109 23.67 17.46 41.74
CA LEU A 109 23.16 16.14 42.10
C LEU A 109 21.65 16.15 42.33
N GLN A 110 21.11 17.19 42.98
CA GLN A 110 19.67 17.31 43.21
C GLN A 110 18.89 17.53 41.91
N ILE A 111 19.39 18.39 41.02
CA ILE A 111 18.82 18.59 39.68
C ILE A 111 18.87 17.29 38.87
N ALA A 112 19.96 16.53 38.94
CA ALA A 112 20.07 15.25 38.25
C ALA A 112 19.09 14.20 38.80
N ILE A 113 18.86 14.17 40.12
CA ILE A 113 17.87 13.28 40.75
C ILE A 113 16.45 13.66 40.34
N GLU A 114 16.13 14.95 40.26
CA GLU A 114 14.83 15.45 39.81
C GLU A 114 14.57 15.16 38.32
N GLN A 115 15.59 15.33 37.48
CA GLN A 115 15.53 14.92 36.07
C GLN A 115 15.36 13.40 35.93
N MET A 116 16.01 12.61 36.80
CA MET A 116 15.86 11.16 36.79
C MET A 116 14.47 10.72 37.28
N SER A 117 13.89 11.39 38.29
CA SER A 117 12.56 11.06 38.80
C SER A 117 11.46 11.37 37.78
N THR A 118 11.55 12.51 37.08
CA THR A 118 10.65 12.86 35.98
C THR A 118 10.79 11.88 34.82
N ALA A 119 12.01 11.51 34.43
CA ALA A 119 12.23 10.47 33.43
C ALA A 119 11.63 9.12 33.85
N MET A 120 11.77 8.73 35.13
CA MET A 120 11.18 7.50 35.67
C MET A 120 9.65 7.50 35.57
N GLN A 121 9.00 8.64 35.85
CA GLN A 121 7.55 8.79 35.68
C GLN A 121 7.11 8.65 34.23
N VAL A 122 7.84 9.30 33.30
CA VAL A 122 7.57 9.18 31.86
C VAL A 122 7.72 7.73 31.39
N ILE A 123 8.77 7.03 31.81
CA ILE A 123 8.98 5.61 31.50
C ILE A 123 7.84 4.75 32.07
N GLY A 124 7.37 5.05 33.28
CA GLY A 124 6.21 4.38 33.88
C GLY A 124 4.97 4.50 33.02
N ASN A 125 4.60 5.74 32.64
CA ASN A 125 3.44 6.01 31.80
C ASN A 125 3.58 5.36 30.41
N GLN A 126 4.76 5.45 29.79
CA GLN A 126 5.03 4.81 28.50
C GLN A 126 4.93 3.28 28.57
N LYS A 127 5.37 2.68 29.67
CA LYS A 127 5.28 1.22 29.86
C LYS A 127 3.82 0.76 29.95
N GLU A 128 2.95 1.55 30.56
CA GLU A 128 1.51 1.29 30.61
C GLU A 128 0.87 1.42 29.22
N GLU A 129 1.16 2.51 28.50
CA GLU A 129 0.68 2.70 27.12
C GLU A 129 1.14 1.55 26.19
N ILE A 130 2.40 1.12 26.30
CA ILE A 130 2.92 -0.03 25.55
C ILE A 130 2.15 -1.32 25.89
N ALA A 131 1.75 -1.52 27.14
CA ALA A 131 0.98 -2.69 27.54
C ALA A 131 -0.44 -2.67 26.93
N GLU A 132 -1.09 -1.51 26.92
CA GLU A 132 -2.39 -1.32 26.29
C GLU A 132 -2.32 -1.50 24.77
N LEU A 133 -1.32 -0.91 24.12
CA LEU A 133 -1.09 -1.06 22.68
C LEU A 133 -0.85 -2.53 22.31
N ARG A 134 -0.06 -3.26 23.09
CA ARG A 134 0.14 -4.71 22.88
C ARG A 134 -1.17 -5.49 22.99
N LYS A 135 -2.04 -5.12 23.93
CA LYS A 135 -3.38 -5.74 24.07
C LYS A 135 -4.27 -5.44 22.87
N HIS A 136 -4.26 -4.20 22.36
CA HIS A 136 -5.01 -3.83 21.16
C HIS A 136 -4.50 -4.57 19.91
N VAL A 137 -3.19 -4.70 19.75
CA VAL A 137 -2.59 -5.48 18.65
C VAL A 137 -3.08 -6.93 18.72
N ALA A 138 -2.99 -7.59 19.88
CA ALA A 138 -3.47 -8.97 20.03
C ALA A 138 -4.97 -9.11 19.72
N MET A 139 -5.79 -8.13 20.09
CA MET A 139 -7.22 -8.12 19.77
C MET A 139 -7.48 -7.97 18.26
N ILE A 140 -6.73 -7.11 17.58
CA ILE A 140 -6.84 -6.90 16.12
C ILE A 140 -6.39 -8.15 15.38
N GLU A 141 -5.27 -8.76 15.79
CA GLU A 141 -4.76 -10.00 15.21
C GLU A 141 -5.79 -11.13 15.33
N ASN A 142 -6.42 -11.29 16.50
CA ASN A 142 -7.48 -12.29 16.68
C ASN A 142 -8.68 -12.03 15.77
N LYS A 143 -9.14 -10.77 15.67
CA LYS A 143 -10.23 -10.40 14.74
C LYS A 143 -9.87 -10.67 13.28
N GLN A 144 -8.62 -10.42 12.89
CA GLN A 144 -8.14 -10.73 11.55
C GLN A 144 -8.15 -12.23 11.28
N GLN A 145 -7.72 -13.04 12.25
CA GLN A 145 -7.73 -14.48 12.14
C GLN A 145 -9.17 -15.02 12.02
N GLU A 146 -10.09 -14.57 12.87
CA GLU A 146 -11.51 -14.94 12.81
C GLU A 146 -12.13 -14.58 11.45
N GLN A 147 -11.82 -13.39 10.93
CA GLN A 147 -12.26 -12.98 9.59
C GLN A 147 -11.69 -13.85 8.49
N GLN A 148 -10.41 -14.22 8.56
CA GLN A 148 -9.78 -15.07 7.57
C GLN A 148 -10.38 -16.48 7.58
N GLU A 149 -10.63 -17.05 8.75
CA GLU A 149 -11.31 -18.34 8.91
C GLU A 149 -12.72 -18.30 8.35
N TYR A 150 -13.47 -17.22 8.61
CA TYR A 150 -14.80 -17.02 8.03
C TYR A 150 -14.76 -16.95 6.49
N ILE A 151 -13.84 -16.15 5.94
CA ILE A 151 -13.67 -16.03 4.48
C ILE A 151 -13.33 -17.38 3.86
N ASN A 152 -12.38 -18.11 4.43
CA ASN A 152 -12.00 -19.43 3.94
C ASN A 152 -13.17 -20.41 3.97
N THR A 153 -13.91 -20.46 5.08
CA THR A 153 -15.11 -21.29 5.21
C THR A 153 -16.15 -20.95 4.14
N LYS A 154 -16.40 -19.66 3.90
CA LYS A 154 -17.36 -19.22 2.86
C LYS A 154 -16.87 -19.49 1.44
N LEU A 155 -15.56 -19.44 1.20
CA LEU A 155 -14.98 -19.83 -0.08
C LEU A 155 -15.14 -21.34 -0.31
N GLU A 156 -14.88 -22.17 0.69
CA GLU A 156 -15.06 -23.63 0.61
C GLU A 156 -16.52 -24.00 0.33
N GLU A 157 -17.47 -23.40 1.05
CA GLU A 157 -18.91 -23.58 0.80
C GLU A 157 -19.27 -23.22 -0.65
N ARG A 158 -18.80 -22.06 -1.14
CA ARG A 158 -19.06 -21.61 -2.51
C ARG A 158 -18.46 -22.57 -3.53
N ASP A 159 -17.23 -23.00 -3.33
CA ASP A 159 -16.52 -23.90 -4.26
C ASP A 159 -17.20 -25.28 -4.30
N GLN A 160 -17.73 -25.76 -3.16
CA GLN A 160 -18.55 -26.97 -3.11
C GLN A 160 -19.84 -26.80 -3.93
N MET A 161 -20.56 -25.70 -3.76
CA MET A 161 -21.77 -25.40 -4.54
C MET A 161 -21.48 -25.30 -6.04
N LEU A 162 -20.36 -24.68 -6.41
CA LEU A 162 -19.92 -24.58 -7.81
C LEU A 162 -19.62 -25.96 -8.39
N MET A 163 -18.93 -26.82 -7.65
CA MET A 163 -18.64 -28.19 -8.06
C MET A 163 -19.91 -29.02 -8.25
N GLU A 164 -20.88 -28.88 -7.34
CA GLU A 164 -22.18 -29.55 -7.46
C GLU A 164 -22.96 -29.07 -8.70
N SER A 165 -22.98 -27.76 -8.95
CA SER A 165 -23.61 -27.18 -10.14
C SER A 165 -22.94 -27.65 -11.44
N ILE A 166 -21.60 -27.65 -11.49
CA ILE A 166 -20.84 -28.15 -12.64
C ILE A 166 -21.16 -29.62 -12.90
N ARG A 167 -21.25 -30.45 -11.85
CA ARG A 167 -21.63 -31.85 -11.97
C ARG A 167 -23.04 -32.01 -12.55
N GLY A 168 -24.01 -31.26 -12.04
CA GLY A 168 -25.37 -31.26 -12.58
C GLY A 168 -25.42 -30.89 -14.07
N ILE A 169 -24.63 -29.90 -14.49
CA ILE A 169 -24.51 -29.52 -15.92
C ILE A 169 -23.91 -30.66 -16.76
N GLN A 170 -22.91 -31.36 -16.25
CA GLN A 170 -22.31 -32.52 -16.94
C GLN A 170 -23.30 -33.68 -17.10
N ASP A 171 -24.11 -33.95 -16.06
CA ASP A 171 -25.14 -34.98 -16.10
C ASP A 171 -26.21 -34.64 -17.15
N ILE A 172 -26.72 -33.41 -17.15
CA ILE A 172 -27.68 -32.93 -18.17
C ILE A 172 -27.09 -33.04 -19.58
N LYS A 173 -25.83 -32.64 -19.77
CA LYS A 173 -25.15 -32.75 -21.06
C LYS A 173 -25.06 -34.20 -21.53
N THR A 174 -24.75 -35.14 -20.62
CA THR A 174 -24.68 -36.57 -20.92
C THR A 174 -26.05 -37.11 -21.34
N VAL A 175 -27.11 -36.72 -20.62
CA VAL A 175 -28.49 -37.09 -20.96
C VAL A 175 -28.88 -36.53 -22.34
N ASN A 176 -28.62 -35.24 -22.61
CA ASN A 176 -28.91 -34.63 -23.90
C ASN A 176 -28.19 -35.34 -25.05
N THR A 177 -26.90 -35.67 -24.91
CA THR A 177 -26.18 -36.43 -25.95
C THR A 177 -26.76 -37.82 -26.18
N SER A 178 -27.38 -38.42 -25.16
CA SER A 178 -28.06 -39.71 -25.28
C SER A 178 -29.40 -39.55 -25.99
N ILE A 179 -30.16 -38.50 -25.66
CA ILE A 179 -31.41 -38.14 -26.33
C ILE A 179 -31.16 -37.90 -27.82
N ASP A 180 -30.16 -37.09 -28.18
CA ASP A 180 -29.80 -36.80 -29.59
C ASP A 180 -29.53 -38.09 -30.39
N LYS A 181 -28.84 -39.06 -29.78
CA LYS A 181 -28.58 -40.38 -30.41
C LYS A 181 -29.86 -41.19 -30.61
N PHE A 182 -30.80 -41.14 -29.67
CA PHE A 182 -32.09 -41.82 -29.80
C PHE A 182 -32.98 -41.16 -30.86
N GLU A 183 -33.06 -39.82 -30.90
CA GLU A 183 -33.78 -39.09 -31.94
C GLU A 183 -33.25 -39.41 -33.33
N ALA A 184 -31.93 -39.37 -33.52
CA ALA A 184 -31.30 -39.72 -34.79
C ALA A 184 -31.63 -41.17 -35.23
N LYS A 185 -31.66 -42.12 -34.28
CA LYS A 185 -32.04 -43.52 -34.56
C LYS A 185 -33.52 -43.67 -34.91
N SER A 186 -34.41 -42.90 -34.27
CA SER A 186 -35.85 -42.90 -34.57
C SER A 186 -36.15 -42.41 -35.98
N HIS A 187 -35.46 -41.36 -36.43
CA HIS A 187 -35.60 -40.81 -37.78
C HIS A 187 -34.93 -41.66 -38.89
N SER A 188 -34.15 -42.68 -38.53
CA SER A 188 -33.64 -43.70 -39.45
C SER A 188 -34.69 -44.79 -39.67
N HIS A 189 -35.71 -44.52 -40.48
CA HIS A 189 -36.71 -45.53 -40.81
C HIS A 189 -36.16 -46.59 -41.78
N ASN A 190 -35.63 -47.69 -41.23
CA ASN A 190 -35.28 -48.90 -42.00
C ASN A 190 -36.47 -49.49 -42.78
N ASN A 191 -37.70 -49.15 -42.38
CA ASN A 191 -38.92 -49.61 -43.05
C ASN A 191 -39.43 -48.63 -44.12
N LYS A 192 -38.83 -47.44 -44.27
CA LYS A 192 -39.29 -46.46 -45.27
C LYS A 192 -39.15 -47.01 -46.69
N ALA A 193 -38.03 -47.66 -47.00
CA ALA A 193 -37.82 -48.32 -48.28
C ALA A 193 -38.79 -49.51 -48.54
N VAL A 194 -39.39 -50.10 -47.49
CA VAL A 194 -40.40 -51.15 -47.62
C VAL A 194 -41.79 -50.53 -47.81
N ILE A 195 -42.11 -49.46 -47.07
CA ILE A 195 -43.37 -48.71 -47.18
C ILE A 195 -43.47 -47.99 -48.52
N ASP A 196 -42.39 -47.40 -49.04
CA ASP A 196 -42.36 -46.76 -50.37
C ASP A 196 -42.63 -47.76 -51.51
N LYS A 197 -42.40 -49.07 -51.28
CA LYS A 197 -42.78 -50.11 -52.24
C LYS A 197 -44.28 -50.43 -52.20
N PHE A 198 -44.99 -50.07 -51.14
CA PHE A 198 -46.43 -50.21 -51.05
C PHE A 198 -47.12 -48.96 -51.64
N SER A 199 -47.92 -49.15 -52.68
CA SER A 199 -48.72 -48.09 -53.31
C SER A 199 -50.13 -48.58 -53.59
N GLU A 200 -51.08 -47.66 -53.72
CA GLU A 200 -52.46 -47.98 -54.08
C GLU A 200 -52.72 -47.57 -55.52
N GLN A 201 -53.21 -48.51 -56.33
CA GLN A 201 -53.67 -48.23 -57.68
C GLN A 201 -55.04 -48.88 -57.89
N ASN A 202 -56.04 -48.05 -58.19
CA ASN A 202 -57.42 -48.48 -58.45
C ASN A 202 -58.00 -49.35 -57.31
N GLY A 203 -57.86 -48.93 -56.06
CA GLY A 203 -58.44 -49.62 -54.89
C GLY A 203 -57.75 -50.94 -54.52
N SER A 204 -56.51 -51.15 -54.95
CA SER A 204 -55.75 -52.37 -54.64
C SER A 204 -54.34 -52.03 -54.19
N LEU A 205 -53.91 -52.69 -53.12
CA LEU A 205 -52.57 -52.56 -52.57
C LEU A 205 -51.55 -53.30 -53.47
N ILE A 206 -50.52 -52.58 -53.90
CA ILE A 206 -49.44 -53.04 -54.77
C ILE A 206 -48.13 -52.99 -53.99
N TYR A 207 -47.30 -54.02 -54.11
CA TYR A 207 -45.93 -54.06 -53.62
C TYR A 207 -44.97 -54.12 -54.81
N GLY A 208 -44.21 -53.06 -55.05
CA GLY A 208 -43.37 -52.92 -56.24
C GLY A 208 -44.21 -52.89 -57.52
N CYS A 209 -44.10 -53.93 -58.36
CA CYS A 209 -44.91 -54.12 -59.58
C CYS A 209 -45.95 -55.25 -59.46
N SER A 210 -46.12 -55.83 -58.26
CA SER A 210 -46.99 -56.99 -58.04
C SER A 210 -48.16 -56.65 -57.12
N LYS A 211 -49.36 -57.10 -57.47
CA LYS A 211 -50.58 -56.89 -56.70
C LYS A 211 -50.63 -57.80 -55.47
N VAL A 212 -50.92 -57.26 -54.30
CA VAL A 212 -50.79 -57.99 -53.01
C VAL A 212 -52.14 -58.46 -52.46
N ALA A 213 -53.21 -57.68 -52.65
CA ALA A 213 -54.58 -58.09 -52.30
C ALA A 213 -55.63 -57.21 -53.01
N LYS A 214 -56.84 -57.75 -53.25
CA LYS A 214 -58.05 -56.96 -53.55
C LYS A 214 -58.77 -56.69 -52.24
N MET A 215 -59.01 -55.42 -51.90
CA MET A 215 -59.97 -55.10 -50.86
C MET A 215 -61.38 -55.39 -51.40
N HIS A 216 -62.15 -56.18 -50.66
CA HIS A 216 -63.59 -56.37 -50.88
C HIS A 216 -64.35 -55.27 -50.13
#